data_AF-A0A945CZ70-F1
#
_entry.id   AF-A0A945CZ70-F1
#
_cell.length_a   1.000
_cell.length_b   1.000
_cell.length_c   1.000
_cell.angle_alpha   90.00
_cell.angle_beta   90.00
_cell.angle_gamma   90.00
#
_symmetry.space_group_name_H-M   'P 1'
#
loop_
_entity.id
_entity.type
_entity.pdbx_description
1 polymer ?
#
loop_
_entity_poly.entity_id
_entity_poly.type
_entity_poly.pdbx_seq_one_letter_code
_entity_poly.pdbx_strand_id
1 'polypeptide(L)'
;MTTLPLNSTDNTAENPRQRAQLILNHTTFGSVTDDILKGNESPRPPKSWYFALAVSFSMMSLLGIMIGYLIFTGVGVWGNNNPVAWGYPIVNFV
;
A
#
# COMPACT_ATOMS: atom_id res chain seq x y z
N MET A 1 28.09 9.12 24.38
CA MET A 1 27.20 8.84 25.53
C MET A 1 26.09 9.89 25.46
N THR A 2 24.98 9.58 24.78
CA THR A 2 23.94 10.55 24.44
C THR A 2 22.98 10.73 25.62
N THR A 3 22.84 11.96 26.11
CA THR A 3 22.12 12.33 27.35
C THR A 3 20.69 12.81 27.08
N LEU A 4 20.04 12.34 26.02
CA LEU A 4 18.66 12.75 25.74
C LEU A 4 17.72 12.03 26.72
N PRO A 5 16.80 12.74 27.41
CA PRO A 5 15.83 12.09 28.28
C PRO A 5 14.94 11.17 27.44
N LEU A 6 14.81 9.91 27.86
CA LEU A 6 13.91 8.93 27.24
C LEU A 6 12.46 9.37 27.50
N ASN A 7 11.89 10.09 26.56
CA ASN A 7 10.45 10.31 26.53
C ASN A 7 9.79 8.97 26.21
N SER A 8 8.86 8.49 27.04
CA SER A 8 8.19 7.18 26.85
C SER A 8 7.36 7.12 25.56
N THR A 9 7.17 8.24 24.88
CA THR A 9 6.47 8.33 23.59
C THR A 9 7.41 8.39 22.38
N ASP A 10 8.74 8.45 22.58
CA ASP A 10 9.72 8.42 21.50
C ASP A 10 10.42 7.05 21.45
N ASN A 11 10.07 6.26 20.43
CA ASN A 11 10.65 4.94 20.17
C ASN A 11 11.64 4.93 18.99
N THR A 12 12.09 6.11 18.52
CA THR A 12 12.98 6.21 17.36
C THR A 12 14.45 5.95 17.70
N ALA A 13 14.83 6.12 18.98
CA ALA A 13 16.17 5.81 19.46
C ALA A 13 16.28 4.33 19.89
N GLU A 14 17.26 3.61 19.34
CA GLU A 14 17.49 2.20 19.66
C GLU A 14 18.33 2.04 20.94
N ASN A 15 17.77 1.36 21.95
CA ASN A 15 18.50 0.90 23.13
C ASN A 15 18.61 -0.63 23.08
N PRO A 16 19.80 -1.22 22.82
CA PRO A 16 19.97 -2.67 22.70
C PRO A 16 19.57 -3.48 23.95
N ARG A 17 19.45 -2.81 25.11
CA ARG A 17 19.10 -3.45 26.39
C ARG A 17 17.60 -3.54 26.63
N GLN A 18 16.78 -2.84 25.84
CA GLN A 18 15.34 -2.72 26.05
C GLN A 18 14.62 -2.91 24.73
N ARG A 19 13.54 -3.69 24.72
CA ARG A 19 12.70 -3.77 23.53
C ARG A 19 11.95 -2.45 23.37
N ALA A 20 11.98 -1.91 22.15
CA ALA A 20 11.22 -0.71 21.81
C ALA A 20 9.72 -0.95 21.97
N GLN A 21 9.02 0.06 22.49
CA GLN A 21 7.57 0.04 22.60
C GLN A 21 6.95 0.27 21.21
N LEU A 22 6.07 -0.64 20.78
CA LEU A 22 5.41 -0.58 19.45
C LEU A 22 4.07 0.16 19.47
N ILE A 23 3.44 0.26 20.64
CA ILE A 23 2.15 0.93 20.82
C ILE A 23 2.38 2.16 21.67
N LEU A 24 2.33 3.33 21.03
CA LEU A 24 2.49 4.62 21.68
C LEU A 24 1.13 5.24 21.95
N ASN A 25 1.00 6.01 23.02
CA ASN A 25 -0.17 6.84 23.32
C ASN A 25 -1.53 6.10 23.50
N HIS A 26 -1.54 4.78 23.62
CA HIS A 26 -2.73 4.01 24.00
C HIS A 26 -2.59 3.43 25.41
N THR A 27 -3.39 3.93 26.34
CA THR A 27 -3.32 3.54 27.77
C THR A 27 -4.41 2.55 28.18
N THR A 28 -5.47 2.41 27.38
CA THR A 28 -6.59 1.49 27.63
C THR A 28 -6.94 0.71 26.37
N PHE A 29 -7.47 -0.50 26.53
CA PHE A 29 -7.93 -1.30 25.39
C PHE A 29 -9.04 -0.60 24.59
N GLY A 30 -9.91 0.16 25.26
CA GLY A 30 -10.96 0.95 24.61
C GLY A 30 -10.42 1.99 23.63
N SER A 31 -9.31 2.66 23.97
CA SER A 31 -8.71 3.70 23.10
C SER A 31 -8.30 3.18 21.72
N VAL A 32 -7.87 1.91 21.64
CA VAL A 32 -7.51 1.27 20.36
C VAL A 32 -8.75 1.03 19.52
N THR A 33 -9.82 0.53 20.15
CA THR A 33 -11.12 0.31 19.50
C THR A 33 -11.67 1.61 18.95
N ASP A 34 -11.72 2.67 19.77
CA ASP A 34 -12.25 3.97 19.38
C ASP A 34 -11.48 4.57 18.19
N ASP A 35 -10.14 4.44 18.17
CA ASP A 35 -9.32 4.98 17.08
C ASP A 35 -9.47 4.22 15.76
N ILE A 36 -9.55 2.89 15.80
CA ILE A 36 -9.73 2.07 14.59
C ILE A 36 -11.14 2.26 14.02
N LEU A 37 -12.16 2.29 14.89
CA LEU A 37 -13.55 2.36 14.47
C LEU A 37 -13.94 3.71 13.86
N LYS A 38 -13.22 4.80 14.15
CA LYS A 38 -13.46 6.13 13.55
C LYS A 38 -13.65 6.10 12.04
N GLY A 39 -12.86 5.31 11.32
CA GLY A 39 -12.97 5.17 9.87
C GLY A 39 -14.26 4.48 9.42
N ASN A 40 -14.69 3.44 10.15
CA ASN A 40 -15.85 2.62 9.83
C ASN A 40 -17.18 3.24 10.30
N GLU A 41 -17.16 3.92 11.44
CA GLU A 41 -18.32 4.64 11.99
C GLU A 41 -18.56 5.99 11.31
N SER A 42 -17.60 6.46 10.51
CA SER A 42 -17.79 7.67 9.71
C SER A 42 -18.99 7.51 8.77
N PRO A 43 -19.96 8.45 8.77
CA PRO A 43 -21.16 8.33 7.94
C PRO A 43 -20.89 8.22 6.44
N ARG A 44 -19.74 8.75 5.99
CA ARG A 44 -19.27 8.66 4.60
C ARG A 44 -17.75 8.61 4.56
N PRO A 45 -17.15 7.87 3.60
CA PRO A 45 -15.73 7.96 3.29
C PRO A 45 -15.30 9.39 2.94
N PRO A 46 -14.02 9.75 3.17
CA PRO A 46 -13.50 11.05 2.78
C PRO A 46 -13.51 11.20 1.25
N LYS A 47 -13.65 12.43 0.74
CA LYS A 47 -13.67 12.72 -0.71
C LYS A 47 -12.43 12.20 -1.44
N SER A 48 -11.27 12.20 -0.78
CA SER A 48 -10.02 11.65 -1.31
C SER A 48 -10.12 10.15 -1.63
N TRP A 49 -10.89 9.38 -0.86
CA TRP A 49 -11.09 7.97 -1.10
C TRP A 49 -11.83 7.72 -2.42
N TYR A 50 -12.90 8.48 -2.69
CA TYR A 50 -13.63 8.39 -3.95
C TYR A 50 -12.77 8.78 -5.16
N PHE A 51 -11.94 9.82 -5.01
CA PHE A 51 -11.00 10.21 -6.06
C PHE A 51 -9.98 9.11 -6.35
N ALA A 52 -9.36 8.54 -5.31
CA ALA A 52 -8.41 7.44 -5.44
C ALA A 52 -9.07 6.20 -6.08
N LEU A 53 -10.31 5.88 -5.69
CA LEU A 53 -11.07 4.79 -6.28
C LEU A 53 -11.34 5.03 -7.77
N ALA A 54 -11.78 6.24 -8.16
CA ALA A 54 -12.07 6.57 -9.54
C ALA A 54 -10.83 6.45 -10.45
N VAL A 55 -9.67 6.95 -9.98
CA VAL A 55 -8.40 6.84 -10.70
C VAL A 55 -7.96 5.38 -10.81
N SER A 56 -8.02 4.63 -9.70
CA SER A 56 -7.64 3.21 -9.68
C SER A 56 -8.52 2.38 -10.60
N PHE A 57 -9.84 2.62 -10.58
CA PHE A 57 -10.79 1.91 -11.42
C PHE A 57 -10.61 2.25 -12.91
N SER A 58 -10.26 3.49 -13.22
CA SER A 58 -9.94 3.92 -14.59
C SER A 58 -8.70 3.22 -15.13
N MET A 59 -7.64 3.09 -14.31
CA MET A 59 -6.44 2.33 -14.66
C MET A 59 -6.70 0.83 -14.79
N MET A 60 -7.51 0.25 -13.90
CA MET A 60 -7.95 -1.14 -13.99
C MET A 60 -8.76 -1.40 -15.27
N SER A 61 -9.66 -0.48 -15.65
CA SER A 61 -10.45 -0.58 -16.87
C SER A 61 -9.56 -0.51 -18.11
N LEU A 62 -8.57 0.38 -18.11
CA LEU A 62 -7.57 0.45 -19.18
C LEU A 62 -6.80 -0.87 -19.31
N LEU A 63 -6.36 -1.47 -18.19
CA LEU A 63 -5.73 -2.79 -18.20
C LEU A 63 -6.65 -3.86 -18.83
N GLY A 64 -7.93 -3.89 -18.44
CA GLY A 64 -8.92 -4.81 -19.00
C GLY A 64 -9.08 -4.65 -20.52
N ILE A 65 -9.15 -3.40 -21.00
CA ILE A 65 -9.21 -3.08 -22.44
C ILE A 65 -7.94 -3.55 -23.16
N MET A 66 -6.76 -3.29 -22.58
CA MET A 66 -5.48 -3.69 -23.17
C MET A 66 -5.28 -5.22 -23.19
N ILE A 67 -5.77 -5.93 -22.18
CA ILE A 67 -5.81 -7.41 -22.19
C ILE A 67 -6.77 -7.91 -23.27
N GLY A 68 -7.95 -7.31 -23.40
CA GLY A 68 -8.88 -7.62 -24.49
C GLY A 68 -8.20 -7.44 -25.86
N TYR A 69 -7.59 -6.28 -26.09
CA TYR A 69 -6.82 -5.99 -27.29
C TYR A 69 -5.74 -7.06 -27.55
N LEU A 70 -4.93 -7.38 -26.54
CA LEU A 70 -3.89 -8.41 -26.61
C LEU A 70 -4.45 -9.77 -27.08
N ILE A 71 -5.60 -10.20 -26.57
CA ILE A 71 -6.21 -11.48 -26.96
C ILE A 71 -6.67 -11.45 -28.42
N PHE A 72 -7.26 -10.33 -28.88
CA PHE A 72 -7.79 -10.23 -30.25
C PHE A 72 -6.72 -9.98 -31.32
N THR A 73 -5.63 -9.27 -31.00
CA THR A 73 -4.55 -8.98 -31.96
C THR A 73 -3.33 -9.89 -31.82
N GLY A 74 -3.25 -10.66 -30.74
CA GLY A 74 -2.18 -11.61 -30.46
C GLY A 74 -1.00 -11.01 -29.69
N VAL A 75 -0.13 -11.91 -29.22
CA VAL A 75 1.00 -11.61 -28.31
C VAL A 75 2.08 -10.73 -28.91
N GLY A 76 2.11 -10.56 -30.23
CA GLY A 76 3.09 -9.73 -30.92
C GLY A 76 3.04 -8.25 -30.54
N VAL A 77 1.90 -7.77 -30.00
CA VAL A 77 1.75 -6.39 -29.48
C VAL A 77 2.77 -6.04 -28.40
N TRP A 78 3.25 -7.04 -27.64
CA TRP A 78 4.27 -6.82 -26.61
C TRP A 78 5.63 -6.40 -27.17
N GLY A 79 5.90 -6.63 -28.45
CA GLY A 79 7.19 -6.32 -29.04
C GLY A 79 8.32 -7.26 -28.60
N ASN A 80 7.99 -8.43 -28.04
CA ASN A 80 8.98 -9.47 -27.76
C ASN A 80 9.58 -9.95 -29.10
N ASN A 81 10.89 -10.19 -29.13
CA ASN A 81 11.62 -10.55 -30.35
C ASN A 81 12.30 -11.93 -30.20
N ASN A 82 12.72 -12.56 -31.28
CA ASN A 82 13.57 -13.75 -31.21
C ASN A 82 15.05 -13.30 -31.15
N PRO A 83 15.86 -13.71 -30.15
CA PRO A 83 15.64 -14.79 -29.18
C PRO A 83 15.01 -14.39 -27.83
N VAL A 84 14.82 -13.10 -27.54
CA VAL A 84 14.24 -12.61 -26.27
C VAL A 84 12.71 -12.63 -26.30
N ALA A 85 12.14 -13.84 -26.26
CA ALA A 85 10.69 -14.03 -26.34
C ALA A 85 9.94 -13.62 -25.05
N TRP A 86 10.67 -13.31 -23.98
CA TRP A 86 10.17 -13.07 -22.63
C TRP A 86 10.57 -11.66 -22.20
N GLY A 87 9.59 -10.80 -21.93
CA GLY A 87 9.80 -9.38 -21.64
C GLY A 87 8.91 -8.88 -20.50
N TYR A 88 8.33 -7.70 -20.67
CA TYR A 88 7.49 -7.04 -19.65
C TYR A 88 6.41 -7.91 -18.98
N PRO A 89 5.70 -8.81 -19.69
CA PRO A 89 4.68 -9.65 -19.06
C PRO A 89 5.22 -10.51 -17.92
N ILE A 90 6.41 -11.09 -18.07
CA ILE A 90 6.97 -11.94 -17.03
C ILE A 90 7.77 -11.15 -16.00
N VAL A 91 8.42 -10.06 -16.40
CA VAL A 91 9.16 -9.20 -15.45
C VAL A 91 8.24 -8.64 -14.36
N ASN A 92 6.96 -8.42 -14.65
CA ASN A 92 5.99 -7.97 -13.65
C ASN A 92 5.29 -9.12 -12.90
N PHE A 93 5.51 -10.38 -13.31
CA PHE A 93 4.91 -11.54 -12.69
C PHE A 93 5.79 -12.14 -11.59
N VAL A 94 7.12 -12.12 -11.76
CA VAL A 94 8.12 -12.64 -10.81
C VAL A 94 8.74 -11.52 -9.99
#